data_AF-A0A447XAP0-F1
#
_entry.id   AF-A0A447XAP0-F1
#
_cell.length_a   1.000
_cell.length_b   1.000
_cell.length_c   1.000
_cell.angle_alpha   90.00
_cell.angle_beta   90.00
_cell.angle_gamma   90.00
#
_symmetry.space_group_name_H-M   'P 1'
#
loop_
_entity.id
_entity.type
_entity.pdbx_description
1 polymer ?
#
loop_
_entity_poly.entity_id
_entity_poly.type
_entity_poly.pdbx_seq_one_letter_code
_entity_poly.pdbx_strand_id
1 'polypeptide(L)' 'MSINMQNNEQTEYKTVRGLTRGLMLLNMLNKLDGGASVGLLAELSGLHRTTVRRLLETLQEEDMSGVVPPMIVSV' A
#
# COMPACT_ATOMS: atom_id res chain seq x y z
N MET A 1 44.81 -10.72 -23.58
CA MET A 1 43.42 -10.62 -24.06
C MET A 1 42.59 -10.19 -22.86
N SER A 2 42.24 -8.89 -22.80
CA SER A 2 41.66 -8.27 -21.60
C SER A 2 40.17 -8.63 -21.51
N ILE A 3 39.78 -9.23 -20.39
CA ILE A 3 38.41 -9.62 -20.10
C ILE A 3 37.68 -8.34 -19.69
N ASN A 4 36.79 -7.84 -20.55
CA ASN A 4 35.92 -6.72 -20.21
C ASN A 4 34.91 -7.20 -19.14
N MET A 5 35.18 -6.84 -17.89
CA MET A 5 34.24 -7.00 -16.79
C MET A 5 33.12 -5.98 -16.99
N GLN A 6 32.08 -6.37 -17.73
CA GLN A 6 30.88 -5.57 -17.89
C GLN A 6 30.31 -5.30 -16.49
N ASN A 7 30.19 -4.01 -16.17
CA ASN A 7 29.61 -3.48 -14.95
C ASN A 7 28.41 -4.31 -14.51
N ASN A 8 28.51 -4.94 -13.35
CA ASN A 8 27.36 -5.39 -12.61
C ASN A 8 26.66 -4.12 -12.14
N GLU A 9 25.85 -3.53 -13.03
CA GLU A 9 24.91 -2.47 -12.70
C GLU A 9 24.03 -3.04 -11.59
N GLN A 10 24.43 -2.74 -10.35
CA GLN A 10 23.67 -3.03 -9.15
C GLN A 10 22.25 -2.62 -9.46
N THR A 11 21.38 -3.60 -9.65
CA THR A 11 19.98 -3.36 -9.95
C THR A 11 19.41 -2.84 -8.64
N GLU A 12 19.54 -1.53 -8.43
CA GLU A 12 19.04 -0.87 -7.23
C GLU A 12 17.53 -1.12 -7.21
N TYR A 13 17.10 -1.96 -6.28
CA TYR A 13 15.69 -2.29 -6.13
C TYR A 13 14.95 -0.99 -5.77
N LYS A 14 14.29 -0.40 -6.77
CA LYS A 14 13.54 0.83 -6.58
C LYS A 14 12.45 0.60 -5.55
N THR A 15 12.29 1.56 -4.64
CA THR A 15 11.19 1.57 -3.68
C THR A 15 9.86 1.42 -4.41
N VAL A 16 9.10 0.36 -4.09
CA VAL A 16 7.79 0.11 -4.69
C VAL A 16 6.80 1.06 -4.04
N ARG A 17 6.58 2.22 -4.69
CA ARG A 17 5.71 3.28 -4.16
C ARG A 17 4.26 2.83 -3.90
N GLY A 18 3.79 1.80 -4.59
CA GLY A 18 2.48 1.17 -4.30
C GLY A 18 2.46 0.49 -2.94
N LEU A 19 3.49 -0.32 -2.65
CA LEU A 19 3.66 -1.02 -1.38
C LEU A 19 3.82 -0.04 -0.21
N THR A 20 4.65 1.00 -0.37
CA THR A 20 4.83 2.03 0.66
C THR A 20 3.51 2.68 1.05
N ARG A 21 2.66 3.02 0.07
CA ARG A 21 1.35 3.64 0.31
C ARG A 21 0.35 2.66 0.91
N GLY A 22 0.34 1.41 0.47
CA GLY A 22 -0.50 0.36 1.04
C GLY A 22 -0.17 0.09 2.51
N LEU A 23 1.11 -0.07 2.84
CA LEU A 23 1.56 -0.28 4.23
C LEU A 23 1.26 0.91 5.14
N MET A 24 1.44 2.14 4.63
CA MET A 24 1.04 3.35 5.35
C MET A 24 -0.45 3.36 5.68
N LEU A 25 -1.30 3.00 4.70
CA LEU A 25 -2.75 2.96 4.86
C LEU A 25 -3.18 1.90 5.87
N LEU A 26 -2.60 0.70 5.79
CA LEU A 26 -2.83 -0.40 6.76
C LEU A 26 -2.43 0.01 8.17
N ASN A 27 -1.28 0.67 8.33
CA ASN A 27 -0.84 1.17 9.63
C ASN A 27 -1.79 2.24 10.19
N MET A 28 -2.37 3.10 9.34
CA MET A 28 -3.40 4.06 9.77
C MET A 28 -4.68 3.35 10.19
N LEU A 29 -5.14 2.36 9.43
CA LEU A 29 -6.32 1.57 9.79
C LEU A 29 -6.14 0.84 11.12
N ASN A 30 -4.97 0.26 11.37
CA ASN A 30 -4.63 -0.37 12.65
C ASN A 30 -4.64 0.62 13.84
N LYS A 31 -4.40 1.92 13.59
CA LYS A 31 -4.46 2.97 14.62
C LYS A 31 -5.86 3.51 14.86
N LEU A 32 -6.80 3.28 13.95
CA LEU A 32 -8.18 3.76 13.98
C LEU A 32 -9.14 2.63 14.35
N ASP A 33 -8.69 1.67 15.17
CA ASP A 33 -9.45 0.48 15.58
C ASP A 33 -10.03 -0.35 14.41
N GLY A 34 -9.39 -0.30 13.25
CA GLY A 34 -9.83 -1.03 12.05
C GLY A 34 -10.99 -0.38 11.29
N GLY A 35 -11.39 0.84 11.65
CA GLY A 35 -12.49 1.55 10.99
C GLY A 35 -12.13 2.98 10.61
N ALA A 36 -12.16 3.30 9.32
CA ALA A 36 -11.99 4.67 8.85
C ALA A 36 -12.70 4.90 7.51
N SER A 37 -13.29 6.09 7.34
CA SER A 37 -13.86 6.47 6.05
C SER A 37 -12.76 6.80 5.03
N VAL A 38 -13.04 6.60 3.74
CA VAL A 38 -12.13 6.98 2.64
C VAL A 38 -11.74 8.46 2.73
N GLY A 39 -12.66 9.31 3.17
CA GLY A 39 -12.42 10.75 3.36
C GLY A 39 -11.40 11.03 4.46
N LEU A 40 -11.56 10.41 5.63
CA LEU A 40 -10.64 10.56 6.76
C LEU A 40 -9.26 10.01 6.42
N LEU A 41 -9.19 8.84 5.78
CA LEU A 41 -7.91 8.26 5.35
C LEU A 41 -7.21 9.14 4.31
N ALA A 42 -7.94 9.75 3.37
CA ALA A 42 -7.37 10.68 2.39
C ALA A 42 -6.80 11.94 3.06
N GLU A 43 -7.51 12.49 4.04
CA GLU A 43 -7.08 13.65 4.81
C GLU A 43 -5.82 13.34 5.64
N LEU A 44 -5.83 12.24 6.39
CA LEU A 44 -4.72 11.85 7.25
C LEU A 44 -3.47 11.43 6.46
N SER A 45 -3.67 10.71 5.33
CA SER A 45 -2.56 10.21 4.52
C SER A 45 -2.02 11.22 3.50
N GLY A 46 -2.77 12.30 3.23
CA GLY A 46 -2.47 13.21 2.11
C GLY A 46 -2.62 12.57 0.73
N LEU A 47 -3.19 11.35 0.65
CA LEU A 47 -3.48 10.68 -0.61
C LEU A 47 -4.82 11.14 -1.17
N HIS A 48 -4.92 11.15 -2.50
CA HIS A 48 -6.19 11.45 -3.14
C HIS A 48 -7.23 10.37 -2.81
N ARG A 49 -8.50 10.75 -2.64
CA ARG A 49 -9.60 9.82 -2.32
C ARG A 49 -9.69 8.64 -3.29
N THR A 50 -9.45 8.87 -4.59
CA THR A 50 -9.43 7.80 -5.60
C THR A 50 -8.26 6.83 -5.40
N THR A 51 -7.11 7.30 -4.92
CA THR A 51 -5.96 6.44 -4.59
C THR A 51 -6.23 5.62 -3.35
N VAL A 52 -6.79 6.22 -2.30
CA VAL A 52 -7.19 5.49 -1.09
C VAL A 52 -8.23 4.43 -1.42
N ARG A 53 -9.27 4.77 -2.18
CA ARG A 53 -10.31 3.84 -2.61
C ARG A 53 -9.73 2.63 -3.35
N ARG A 54 -8.87 2.87 -4.36
CA ARG A 54 -8.23 1.79 -5.12
C ARG A 54 -7.36 0.88 -4.24
N LEU A 55 -6.63 1.46 -3.28
CA LEU A 55 -5.82 0.68 -2.34
C LEU A 55 -6.70 -0.20 -1.44
N LEU A 56 -7.81 0.33 -0.94
CA LEU A 56 -8.76 -0.43 -0.12
C LEU A 56 -9.45 -1.54 -0.92
N GLU A 57 -9.88 -1.23 -2.14
CA GLU A 57 -10.46 -2.22 -3.07
C GLU A 57 -9.46 -3.35 -3.35
N THR A 58 -8.19 -3.03 -3.67
CA THR A 58 -7.15 -4.05 -3.85
C THR A 58 -6.91 -4.85 -2.56
N LEU A 59 -6.85 -4.20 -1.39
CA LEU A 59 -6.66 -4.91 -0.13
C LEU A 59 -7.84 -5.86 0.19
N GLN A 60 -9.07 -5.46 -0.11
CA GLN A 60 -10.26 -6.28 0.07
C GLN A 60 -10.32 -7.46 -0.90
N GLU A 61 -9.89 -7.26 -2.14
CA GLU A 61 -9.76 -8.33 -3.14
C GLU A 61 -8.70 -9.37 -2.70
N GLU A 62 -7.56 -8.92 -2.18
CA GLU A 62 -6.49 -9.81 -1.71
C GLU A 62 -6.84 -10.50 -0.38
N ASP A 63 -7.59 -9.84 0.52
CA ASP A 63 -8.03 -10.40 1.81
C ASP A 63 -9.01 -11.59 1.68
N MET A 64 -9.63 -11.78 0.52
CA MET A 64 -10.43 -12.97 0.25
C MET A 64 -9.60 -14.28 0.32
N SER A 65 -8.26 -14.18 0.41
CA SER A 65 -7.33 -15.29 0.66
C SER A 65 -6.97 -15.54 2.13
N GLY A 66 -7.47 -14.72 3.06
CA GLY A 66 -7.40 -14.95 4.51
C GLY A 66 -6.56 -13.91 5.27
N VAL A 67 -7.13 -13.52 6.42
CA VAL A 67 -6.50 -12.85 7.57
C VAL A 67 -6.46 -11.30 7.57
N VAL A 68 -7.58 -10.61 7.34
CA VAL A 68 -7.95 -9.44 8.17
C VAL A 68 -9.43 -9.48 8.59
N PRO A 69 -9.77 -9.17 9.86
CA PRO A 69 -11.16 -9.06 10.31
C PRO A 69 -11.90 -8.00 9.49
N PRO A 70 -13.24 -8.10 9.36
CA PRO A 70 -14.04 -7.20 8.54
C PRO A 70 -13.87 -5.77 9.05
N MET A 71 -12.94 -5.03 8.43
CA MET A 71 -12.86 -3.60 8.59
C MET A 71 -14.17 -3.07 8.04
N ILE A 72 -15.01 -2.51 8.91
CA ILE A 72 -16.19 -1.77 8.51
C ILE A 72 -15.69 -0.48 7.85
N VAL A 73 -15.19 -0.61 6.63
CA VAL A 73 -15.06 0.50 5.70
C VAL A 73 -16.46 0.63 5.11
N SER A 74 -17.30 1.44 5.74
CA SER A 74 -18.52 1.92 5.09
C SER A 74 -18.10 2.78 3.91
N VAL A 75 -17.99 2.14 2.74
CA VAL A 75 -17.90 2.79 1.43
C VAL A 75 -19.21 3.49 1.07
#